data_AF-A0A8G1EEL8-F1
#
_entry.id   AF-A0A8G1EEL8-F1
#
_cell.length_a   1.000
_cell.length_b   1.000
_cell.length_c   1.000
_cell.angle_alpha   90.00
_cell.angle_beta   90.00
_cell.angle_gamma   90.00
#
_symmetry.space_group_name_H-M   'P 1'
#
loop_
_entity.id
_entity.type
_entity.pdbx_description
1 polymer ?
#
loop_
_entity_poly.entity_id
_entity_poly.type
_entity_poly.pdbx_seq_one_letter_code
_entity_poly.pdbx_strand_id
1 'polypeptide(L)'
;MPEQCIFSIPNDRAYLPLVRSAVVHISSRAGCKEDEAREIARSVEEAAAHIIAHAFPAGEGSSLTLACVWSGEMLEVSLREKGAPYDPAVEPHPDGLGRWREVLDGVSFHNLGTAGKETRLWKRLSPPTRKEVTEPEHGEAHEPGRPFACEIRPTRIDEAVEITRRAYTCYGYSYGYEEVYYPDHLKDLIRSGQLSSFVAVHEGTVIGHAGLLFGDDPGIAELSLGFVDPPFRKHGIFKRLMATTVHEAERRGLLGVTGQGVCTHPYSQKSVAFLGMSECSLLLSHYPAMQFTGIATENRVRESVVVLYRYLRRPERQTFFVPARHEEMVQEIYRRLGAAPIFGTAWECPAPGNDAGTDLEVETEPYGSARIRVRSYGAGTLPALRAALRDLCTGRREVVYLSLPLTDPITRWIADTIEEMGFFFAGVEPSSTGDDRLLLQYLNNQVVDYDRVFLGSAFGEEMKEYIRRCDPAERGEERSIGSLR
;
A
#
# COMPACT_ATOMS: atom_id res chain seq x y z
N MET A 1 29.17 7.53 -20.72
CA MET A 1 28.47 7.08 -19.49
C MET A 1 28.60 8.20 -18.47
N PRO A 2 27.51 8.65 -17.82
CA PRO A 2 27.63 9.57 -16.70
C PRO A 2 28.40 8.88 -15.55
N GLU A 3 29.23 9.65 -14.85
CA GLU A 3 29.84 9.21 -13.59
C GLU A 3 28.86 9.46 -12.44
N GLN A 4 28.92 8.64 -11.39
CA GLN A 4 28.08 8.81 -10.21
C GLN A 4 28.83 8.50 -8.90
N CYS A 5 28.46 9.20 -7.84
CA CYS A 5 28.82 8.86 -6.46
C CYS A 5 27.58 8.95 -5.59
N ILE A 6 27.36 7.93 -4.75
CA ILE A 6 26.23 7.86 -3.81
C ILE A 6 26.79 7.59 -2.43
N PHE A 7 26.37 8.38 -1.44
CA PHE A 7 26.76 8.22 -0.04
C PHE A 7 25.58 8.54 0.88
N SER A 8 25.53 7.85 2.02
CA SER A 8 24.49 8.01 3.02
C SER A 8 25.11 8.55 4.31
N ILE A 9 24.49 9.57 4.89
CA ILE A 9 24.90 10.20 6.15
C ILE A 9 23.72 10.21 7.13
N PRO A 10 23.97 10.29 8.45
CA PRO A 10 22.92 10.58 9.43
C PRO A 10 22.24 11.92 9.14
N ASN A 11 20.98 12.07 9.54
CA ASN A 11 20.24 13.33 9.50
C ASN A 11 20.68 14.32 10.62
N ASP A 12 21.99 14.51 10.80
CA ASP A 12 22.60 15.40 11.80
C ASP A 12 23.44 16.47 11.10
N ARG A 13 23.24 17.73 11.50
CA ARG A 13 23.94 18.91 10.98
C ARG A 13 25.46 18.82 11.15
N ALA A 14 25.96 18.02 12.10
CA ALA A 14 27.39 17.74 12.25
C ALA A 14 28.04 17.09 11.01
N TYR A 15 27.25 16.43 10.15
CA TYR A 15 27.75 15.76 8.94
C TYR A 15 27.67 16.62 7.67
N LEU A 16 27.10 17.83 7.73
CA LEU A 16 27.04 18.78 6.61
C LEU A 16 28.41 19.13 5.99
N PRO A 17 29.53 19.21 6.74
CA PRO A 17 30.86 19.40 6.13
C PRO A 17 31.26 18.28 5.16
N LEU A 18 30.74 17.05 5.33
CA LEU A 18 30.97 15.95 4.38
C LEU A 18 30.17 16.16 3.08
N VAL A 19 28.90 16.59 3.18
CA VAL A 19 28.07 17.01 2.04
C VAL A 19 28.83 18.05 1.22
N ARG A 20 29.27 19.13 1.88
CA ARG A 20 30.00 20.21 1.22
C ARG A 20 31.29 19.72 0.58
N SER A 21 32.12 18.96 1.31
CA SER A 21 33.41 18.47 0.80
C SER A 21 33.25 17.55 -0.41
N ALA A 22 32.24 16.67 -0.40
CA ALA A 22 31.96 15.76 -1.50
C ALA A 22 31.45 16.52 -2.73
N VAL A 23 30.50 17.45 -2.55
CA VAL A 23 29.96 18.25 -3.67
C VAL A 23 31.05 19.15 -4.28
N VAL A 24 31.93 19.78 -3.50
CA VAL A 24 33.07 20.54 -4.05
C VAL A 24 33.94 19.64 -4.93
N HIS A 25 34.39 18.49 -4.40
CA HIS A 25 35.30 17.60 -5.13
C HIS A 25 34.67 17.05 -6.41
N ILE A 26 33.39 16.68 -6.36
CA ILE A 26 32.64 16.17 -7.51
C ILE A 26 32.38 17.27 -8.54
N SER A 27 32.03 18.49 -8.12
CA SER A 27 31.83 19.63 -9.02
C SER A 27 33.12 20.00 -9.75
N SER A 28 34.27 20.02 -9.06
CA SER A 28 35.57 20.23 -9.70
C SER A 28 35.93 19.11 -10.69
N ARG A 29 35.58 17.84 -10.38
CA ARG A 29 35.75 16.70 -11.30
C ARG A 29 34.82 16.77 -12.51
N ALA A 30 33.62 17.33 -12.35
CA ALA A 30 32.68 17.62 -13.43
C ALA A 30 33.09 18.80 -14.32
N GLY A 31 34.13 19.55 -13.94
CA GLY A 31 34.68 20.68 -14.72
C GLY A 31 34.21 22.07 -14.27
N CYS A 32 33.45 22.18 -13.18
CA CYS A 32 33.11 23.48 -12.59
C CYS A 32 34.36 24.22 -12.10
N LYS A 33 34.35 25.56 -12.18
CA LYS A 33 35.42 26.39 -11.61
C LYS A 33 35.43 26.28 -10.08
N GLU A 34 36.56 26.58 -9.44
CA GLU A 34 36.71 26.38 -8.00
C GLU A 34 35.69 27.18 -7.16
N ASP A 35 35.43 28.45 -7.51
CA ASP A 35 34.43 29.27 -6.84
C ASP A 35 32.99 28.80 -7.10
N GLU A 36 32.70 28.37 -8.33
CA GLU A 36 31.40 27.79 -8.71
C GLU A 36 31.14 26.47 -7.96
N ALA A 37 32.13 25.60 -7.85
CA ALA A 37 32.07 24.37 -7.07
C ALA A 37 31.79 24.63 -5.57
N ARG A 38 32.35 25.71 -5.01
CA ARG A 38 32.09 26.15 -3.62
C ARG A 38 30.65 26.66 -3.44
N GLU A 39 30.12 27.44 -4.38
CA GLU A 39 28.75 27.96 -4.31
C GLU A 39 27.69 26.86 -4.54
N ILE A 40 27.94 25.93 -5.47
CA ILE A 40 27.10 24.73 -5.67
C ILE A 40 27.07 23.90 -4.37
N ALA A 41 28.24 23.64 -3.78
CA ALA A 41 28.34 22.89 -2.54
C ALA A 41 27.65 23.59 -1.35
N ARG A 42 27.72 24.93 -1.27
CA ARG A 42 26.96 25.70 -0.28
C ARG A 42 25.45 25.59 -0.48
N SER A 43 24.97 25.66 -1.72
CA SER A 43 23.54 25.52 -2.04
C SER A 43 23.00 24.14 -1.64
N VAL A 44 23.78 23.07 -1.88
CA VAL A 44 23.42 21.70 -1.46
C VAL A 44 23.55 21.53 0.07
N GLU A 45 24.54 22.16 0.71
CA GLU A 45 24.69 22.19 2.18
C GLU A 45 23.49 22.87 2.85
N GLU A 46 23.02 24.01 2.32
CA GLU A 46 21.83 24.71 2.77
C GLU A 46 20.55 23.86 2.58
N ALA A 47 20.40 23.19 1.44
CA ALA A 47 19.28 22.27 1.18
C ALA A 47 19.27 21.07 2.14
N ALA A 48 20.42 20.43 2.35
CA ALA A 48 20.58 19.34 3.31
C ALA A 48 20.31 19.82 4.75
N ALA A 49 20.76 21.02 5.11
CA ALA A 49 20.51 21.60 6.43
C ALA A 49 19.02 21.90 6.67
N HIS A 50 18.29 22.36 5.65
CA HIS A 50 16.85 22.57 5.73
C HIS A 50 16.09 21.25 5.87
N ILE A 51 16.38 20.25 5.03
CA ILE A 51 15.79 18.91 5.13
C ILE A 51 15.99 18.34 6.55
N ILE A 52 17.22 18.42 7.10
CA ILE A 52 17.52 17.96 8.47
C ILE A 52 16.70 18.73 9.52
N ALA A 53 16.50 20.03 9.36
CA ALA A 53 15.83 20.87 10.35
C ALA A 53 14.29 20.81 10.32
N HIS A 54 13.69 20.46 9.18
CA HIS A 54 12.23 20.58 8.97
C HIS A 54 11.53 19.28 8.54
N ALA A 55 12.23 18.34 7.89
CA ALA A 55 11.60 17.09 7.46
C ALA A 55 11.49 16.06 8.62
N PHE A 56 12.29 16.17 9.67
CA PHE A 56 12.33 15.19 10.76
C PHE A 56 11.86 15.78 12.10
N PRO A 57 11.04 15.05 12.87
CA PRO A 57 10.78 15.36 14.27
C PRO A 57 12.08 15.49 15.09
N ALA A 58 12.08 16.39 16.08
CA ALA A 58 13.25 16.67 16.90
C ALA A 58 13.76 15.40 17.63
N GLY A 59 14.97 14.96 17.29
CA GLY A 59 15.62 13.78 17.87
C GLY A 59 15.35 12.45 17.16
N GLU A 60 14.60 12.44 16.04
CA GLU A 60 14.43 11.23 15.23
C GLU A 60 15.70 10.92 14.43
N GLY A 61 16.30 9.76 14.67
CA GLY A 61 17.48 9.30 13.93
C GLY A 61 17.11 8.67 12.58
N SER A 62 17.54 9.28 11.48
CA SER A 62 17.29 8.84 10.10
C SER A 62 18.54 9.05 9.23
N SER A 63 18.43 8.80 7.93
CA SER A 63 19.53 9.03 6.98
C SER A 63 19.13 9.91 5.80
N LEU A 64 20.11 10.71 5.35
CA LEU A 64 20.07 11.52 4.15
C LEU A 64 21.03 10.89 3.14
N THR A 65 20.52 10.50 1.98
CA THR A 65 21.33 9.91 0.91
C THR A 65 21.59 10.96 -0.16
N LEU A 66 22.87 11.28 -0.37
CA LEU A 66 23.33 12.21 -1.37
C LEU A 66 23.89 11.43 -2.56
N ALA A 67 23.26 11.61 -3.72
CA ALA A 67 23.70 11.08 -5.01
C ALA A 67 24.09 12.24 -5.92
N CYS A 68 25.35 12.27 -6.37
CA CYS A 68 25.81 13.19 -7.39
C CYS A 68 26.03 12.42 -8.69
N VAL A 69 25.44 12.89 -9.79
CA VAL A 69 25.57 12.31 -11.13
C VAL A 69 26.06 13.40 -12.07
N TRP A 70 27.10 13.14 -12.87
CA TRP A 70 27.64 14.15 -13.77
C TRP A 70 28.09 13.60 -15.13
N SER A 71 28.07 14.48 -16.11
CA SER A 71 28.58 14.31 -17.46
C SER A 71 29.33 15.58 -17.89
N GLY A 72 29.85 15.63 -19.12
CA GLY A 72 30.39 16.86 -19.69
C GLY A 72 29.37 17.97 -19.97
N GLU A 73 28.08 17.72 -19.75
CA GLU A 73 26.97 18.65 -20.05
C GLU A 73 26.20 19.11 -18.80
N MET A 74 26.17 18.29 -17.75
CA MET A 74 25.35 18.53 -16.55
C MET A 74 25.96 17.90 -15.29
N LEU A 75 25.79 18.59 -14.17
CA LEU A 75 25.93 18.09 -12.82
C LEU A 75 24.54 18.08 -12.16
N GLU A 76 24.05 16.91 -11.78
CA GLU A 76 22.84 16.72 -10.96
C GLU A 76 23.27 16.26 -9.56
N VAL A 77 22.62 16.84 -8.54
CA VAL A 77 22.82 16.53 -7.13
C VAL A 77 21.47 16.26 -6.48
N SER A 78 21.29 15.04 -6.00
CA SER A 78 20.03 14.52 -5.49
C SER A 78 20.14 14.18 -4.00
N LEU A 79 19.30 14.81 -3.19
CA LEU A 79 19.17 14.57 -1.75
C LEU A 79 17.91 13.74 -1.50
N ARG A 80 18.09 12.46 -1.12
CA ARG A 80 17.00 11.51 -0.81
C ARG A 80 16.81 11.32 0.68
N GLU A 81 15.56 11.37 1.13
CA GLU A 81 15.20 11.48 2.54
C GLU A 81 13.85 10.83 2.83
N LYS A 82 13.58 10.49 4.10
CA LYS A 82 12.34 9.81 4.55
C LYS A 82 11.59 10.58 5.66
N GLY A 83 11.73 11.90 5.69
CA GLY A 83 10.99 12.82 6.54
C GLY A 83 9.63 13.23 5.95
N ALA A 84 8.92 14.07 6.71
CA ALA A 84 7.53 14.45 6.52
C ALA A 84 7.22 15.00 5.11
N PRO A 85 6.10 14.59 4.48
CA PRO A 85 5.62 15.14 3.22
C PRO A 85 5.54 16.67 3.19
N TYR A 86 6.22 17.22 2.20
CA TYR A 86 6.43 18.64 1.95
C TYR A 86 6.00 18.88 0.50
N ASP A 87 5.06 19.80 0.31
CA ASP A 87 4.62 20.24 -1.01
C ASP A 87 5.12 21.68 -1.21
N PRO A 88 6.07 21.92 -2.14
CA PRO A 88 6.63 23.24 -2.37
C PRO A 88 5.61 24.27 -2.88
N ALA A 89 4.43 23.84 -3.35
CA ALA A 89 3.33 24.72 -3.76
C ALA A 89 2.40 25.13 -2.59
N VAL A 90 2.65 24.62 -1.38
CA VAL A 90 1.83 24.83 -0.17
C VAL A 90 2.68 25.34 1.00
N GLU A 91 3.89 24.81 1.16
CA GLU A 91 4.91 25.33 2.07
C GLU A 91 6.12 25.76 1.23
N PRO A 92 6.34 27.06 1.00
CA PRO A 92 7.54 27.51 0.31
C PRO A 92 8.77 27.34 1.20
N HIS A 93 9.91 27.01 0.58
CA HIS A 93 11.16 26.85 1.31
C HIS A 93 11.62 28.22 1.86
N PRO A 94 12.00 28.34 3.15
CA PRO A 94 12.48 29.60 3.70
C PRO A 94 13.72 30.09 2.95
N ASP A 95 13.63 31.32 2.43
CA ASP A 95 14.60 32.28 1.83
C ASP A 95 15.83 31.82 1.00
N GLY A 96 16.29 30.57 1.08
CA GLY A 96 17.46 30.05 0.36
C GLY A 96 17.25 29.87 -1.15
N LEU A 97 16.01 29.61 -1.58
CA LEU A 97 15.67 29.40 -2.99
C LEU A 97 16.09 30.57 -3.91
N GLY A 98 16.16 31.80 -3.39
CA GLY A 98 16.65 32.95 -4.14
C GLY A 98 18.10 32.77 -4.58
N ARG A 99 19.01 32.48 -3.65
CA ARG A 99 20.45 32.28 -3.93
C ARG A 99 20.71 30.99 -4.71
N TRP A 100 19.98 29.92 -4.42
CA TRP A 100 20.12 28.67 -5.18
C TRP A 100 19.80 28.88 -6.66
N ARG A 101 18.83 29.75 -6.98
CA ARG A 101 18.45 30.13 -8.35
C ARG A 101 19.45 31.05 -9.06
N GLU A 102 20.41 31.66 -8.34
CA GLU A 102 21.54 32.40 -8.92
C GLU A 102 22.67 31.45 -9.33
N VAL A 103 22.89 30.38 -8.56
CA VAL A 103 24.00 29.44 -8.72
C VAL A 103 23.61 28.23 -9.59
N LEU A 104 22.46 27.62 -9.33
CA LEU A 104 21.94 26.41 -9.98
C LEU A 104 20.91 26.75 -11.06
N ASP A 105 20.81 25.91 -12.09
CA ASP A 105 19.90 26.15 -13.21
C ASP A 105 18.49 25.59 -12.96
N GLY A 106 18.31 24.80 -11.90
CA GLY A 106 17.02 24.40 -11.40
C GLY A 106 17.08 23.53 -10.14
N VAL A 107 15.93 23.45 -9.48
CA VAL A 107 15.64 22.58 -8.35
C VAL A 107 14.26 21.95 -8.59
N SER A 108 14.10 20.68 -8.23
CA SER A 108 12.82 19.97 -8.30
C SER A 108 12.67 19.02 -7.12
N PHE A 109 11.43 18.76 -6.73
CA PHE A 109 11.07 17.89 -5.62
C PHE A 109 10.26 16.73 -6.18
N HIS A 110 10.65 15.50 -5.84
CA HIS A 110 10.00 14.28 -6.32
C HIS A 110 9.56 13.45 -5.12
N ASN A 111 8.27 13.13 -5.05
CA ASN A 111 7.78 12.09 -4.15
C ASN A 111 8.11 10.72 -4.75
N LEU A 112 8.69 9.82 -3.95
CA LEU A 112 9.10 8.48 -4.35
C LEU A 112 8.29 7.40 -3.60
N GLY A 113 7.05 7.72 -3.22
CA GLY A 113 6.16 6.77 -2.56
C GLY A 113 6.76 6.25 -1.25
N THR A 114 6.78 4.93 -1.07
CA THR A 114 7.38 4.28 0.11
C THR A 114 8.90 4.48 0.24
N ALA A 115 9.58 4.93 -0.83
CA ALA A 115 10.99 5.29 -0.80
C ALA A 115 11.27 6.69 -0.20
N GLY A 116 10.25 7.50 0.10
CA GLY A 116 10.40 8.84 0.67
C GLY A 116 10.37 9.93 -0.40
N LYS A 117 11.30 10.88 -0.36
CA LYS A 117 11.44 11.93 -1.38
C LYS A 117 12.85 12.08 -1.92
N GLU A 118 12.95 12.86 -2.99
CA GLU A 118 14.18 13.31 -3.60
C GLU A 118 14.10 14.80 -3.97
N THR A 119 14.96 15.63 -3.36
CA THR A 119 15.21 16.99 -3.82
C THR A 119 16.38 16.94 -4.80
N ARG A 120 16.14 17.26 -6.08
CA ARG A 120 17.19 17.36 -7.11
C ARG A 120 17.55 18.80 -7.35
N LEU A 121 18.84 19.08 -7.40
CA LEU A 121 19.46 20.36 -7.73
C LEU A 121 20.38 20.12 -8.92
N TRP A 122 20.33 20.94 -9.98
CA TRP A 122 21.20 20.71 -11.15
C TRP A 122 21.80 21.98 -11.74
N LYS A 123 22.95 21.78 -12.40
CA LYS A 123 23.70 22.78 -13.16
C LYS A 123 24.03 22.23 -14.55
N ARG A 124 23.73 22.98 -15.60
CA ARG A 124 24.24 22.73 -16.95
C ARG A 124 25.60 23.39 -17.10
N LEU A 125 26.52 22.70 -17.75
CA LEU A 125 27.88 23.18 -18.01
C LEU A 125 27.95 24.02 -19.30
N SER A 126 26.81 24.36 -19.90
CA SER A 126 26.64 25.29 -21.04
C SER A 126 25.21 25.88 -21.09
N PRO A 127 25.01 27.13 -21.55
CA PRO A 127 23.74 27.88 -21.46
C PRO A 127 22.86 27.76 -22.74
N PRO A 128 21.64 28.33 -22.81
CA PRO A 128 20.81 29.03 -21.80
C PRO A 128 19.48 28.24 -21.55
N THR A 129 18.33 28.73 -21.05
CA THR A 129 17.79 30.03 -20.55
C THR A 129 16.74 29.74 -19.45
N ARG A 130 16.10 30.76 -18.84
CA ARG A 130 15.01 30.59 -17.86
C ARG A 130 13.89 31.64 -17.96
N LYS A 131 12.67 31.29 -17.49
CA LYS A 131 11.56 32.19 -17.15
C LYS A 131 11.08 31.89 -15.72
N GLU A 132 10.46 32.88 -15.07
CA GLU A 132 10.08 32.87 -13.65
C GLU A 132 8.55 32.89 -13.44
N VAL A 133 8.11 32.42 -12.27
CA VAL A 133 6.77 32.64 -11.67
C VAL A 133 6.96 32.74 -10.14
N THR A 134 6.09 33.50 -9.45
CA THR A 134 6.10 33.87 -8.02
C THR A 134 4.84 33.42 -7.27
N GLU A 135 4.91 33.35 -5.93
CA GLU A 135 3.86 32.88 -4.99
C GLU A 135 3.70 33.81 -3.77
N PRO A 136 2.60 33.71 -2.98
CA PRO A 136 2.49 34.31 -1.64
C PRO A 136 1.91 33.41 -0.49
N GLU A 137 2.71 33.21 0.57
CA GLU A 137 2.46 33.38 2.03
C GLU A 137 1.31 32.74 2.89
N HIS A 138 1.77 31.91 3.86
CA HIS A 138 1.55 31.90 5.35
C HIS A 138 0.29 31.35 6.09
N GLY A 139 0.55 30.61 7.21
CA GLY A 139 -0.35 30.40 8.36
C GLY A 139 0.09 29.32 9.41
N GLU A 140 0.26 29.68 10.69
CA GLU A 140 0.75 28.80 11.80
C GLU A 140 -0.36 28.21 12.74
N ALA A 141 0.04 27.41 13.74
CA ALA A 141 -0.79 26.52 14.58
C ALA A 141 -1.33 27.11 15.91
N HIS A 142 -2.23 26.35 16.59
CA HIS A 142 -3.10 26.81 17.69
C HIS A 142 -2.87 26.10 19.06
N GLU A 143 -3.22 26.78 20.16
CA GLU A 143 -3.19 26.28 21.55
C GLU A 143 -4.49 25.55 22.00
N PRO A 144 -4.42 24.59 22.95
CA PRO A 144 -5.56 23.75 23.36
C PRO A 144 -6.39 24.29 24.54
N GLY A 145 -7.69 23.97 24.57
CA GLY A 145 -8.53 24.20 25.75
C GLY A 145 -10.06 24.03 25.61
N ARG A 146 -10.57 23.64 24.43
CA ARG A 146 -12.02 23.55 24.14
C ARG A 146 -12.54 22.11 24.14
N PRO A 147 -13.85 21.89 24.40
CA PRO A 147 -14.47 20.59 24.20
C PRO A 147 -14.34 20.16 22.73
N PHE A 148 -13.88 18.93 22.51
CA PHE A 148 -13.49 18.45 21.18
C PHE A 148 -14.68 18.34 20.22
N ALA A 149 -14.78 19.29 19.29
CA ALA A 149 -15.74 19.29 18.19
C ALA A 149 -15.02 18.99 16.87
N CYS A 150 -15.52 18.03 16.10
CA CYS A 150 -14.93 17.62 14.83
C CYS A 150 -15.99 17.39 13.76
N GLU A 151 -15.87 18.12 12.65
CA GLU A 151 -16.66 17.97 11.43
C GLU A 151 -16.15 16.77 10.62
N ILE A 152 -17.05 16.07 9.93
CA ILE A 152 -16.69 15.11 8.88
C ILE A 152 -17.43 15.52 7.62
N ARG A 153 -16.69 15.67 6.53
CA ARG A 153 -17.19 16.16 5.24
C ARG A 153 -16.38 15.59 4.08
N PRO A 154 -16.87 15.69 2.83
CA PRO A 154 -16.06 15.45 1.65
C PRO A 154 -14.78 16.31 1.67
N THR A 155 -13.71 15.71 1.17
CA THR A 155 -12.40 16.33 0.95
C THR A 155 -12.48 17.40 -0.13
N ARG A 156 -11.83 18.54 0.09
CA ARG A 156 -11.56 19.54 -0.96
C ARG A 156 -10.29 19.15 -1.70
N ILE A 157 -10.22 19.41 -3.01
CA ILE A 157 -9.12 18.93 -3.87
C ILE A 157 -7.73 19.47 -3.43
N ASP A 158 -7.68 20.66 -2.86
CA ASP A 158 -6.50 21.28 -2.24
C ASP A 158 -6.04 20.58 -0.94
N GLU A 159 -6.92 19.87 -0.24
CA GLU A 159 -6.61 19.14 1.01
C GLU A 159 -5.93 17.78 0.76
N ALA A 160 -5.66 17.40 -0.49
CA ALA A 160 -4.99 16.14 -0.82
C ALA A 160 -3.59 16.00 -0.17
N VAL A 161 -2.84 17.10 -0.06
CA VAL A 161 -1.55 17.12 0.64
C VAL A 161 -1.69 16.84 2.14
N GLU A 162 -2.77 17.31 2.76
CA GLU A 162 -3.02 17.08 4.18
C GLU A 162 -3.35 15.61 4.46
N ILE A 163 -4.05 14.94 3.54
CA ILE A 163 -4.28 13.48 3.60
C ILE A 163 -2.93 12.75 3.57
N THR A 164 -2.02 13.12 2.67
CA THR A 164 -0.66 12.57 2.61
C THR A 164 0.12 12.79 3.92
N ARG A 165 0.04 13.99 4.50
CA ARG A 165 0.66 14.32 5.80
C ARG A 165 0.08 13.51 6.96
N ARG A 166 -1.24 13.28 7.00
CA ARG A 166 -1.88 12.43 8.01
C ARG A 166 -1.52 10.95 7.85
N ALA A 167 -1.41 10.45 6.62
CA ALA A 167 -0.91 9.10 6.35
C ALA A 167 0.51 8.92 6.89
N TYR A 168 1.42 9.86 6.58
CA TYR A 168 2.79 9.86 7.12
C TYR A 168 2.82 9.95 8.65
N THR A 169 2.03 10.83 9.24
CA THR A 169 1.95 10.98 10.71
C THR A 169 1.54 9.66 11.40
N CYS A 170 0.74 8.83 10.74
CA CYS A 170 0.29 7.55 11.27
C CYS A 170 1.21 6.35 10.96
N TYR A 171 1.91 6.35 9.83
CA TYR A 171 2.61 5.16 9.27
C TYR A 171 4.01 5.42 8.70
N GLY A 172 4.55 6.63 8.79
CA GLY A 172 5.76 7.02 8.05
C GLY A 172 5.55 6.84 6.54
N TYR A 173 6.50 6.17 5.87
CA TYR A 173 6.35 5.75 4.47
C TYR A 173 6.01 4.26 4.32
N SER A 174 5.28 3.67 5.28
CA SER A 174 5.02 2.22 5.32
C SER A 174 3.56 1.81 5.10
N TYR A 175 2.63 2.76 4.92
CA TYR A 175 1.25 2.46 4.54
C TYR A 175 1.18 1.71 3.20
N GLY A 176 0.39 0.62 3.12
CA GLY A 176 0.36 -0.32 2.00
C GLY A 176 -0.35 0.14 0.71
N TYR A 177 -0.83 1.39 0.65
CA TYR A 177 -1.37 2.02 -0.57
C TYR A 177 -0.49 3.22 -0.92
N GLU A 178 0.40 3.06 -1.90
CA GLU A 178 1.50 4.00 -2.15
C GLU A 178 1.03 5.36 -2.66
N GLU A 179 -0.07 5.34 -3.40
CA GLU A 179 -0.68 6.48 -4.07
C GLU A 179 -1.09 7.57 -3.08
N VAL A 180 -1.25 7.23 -1.79
CA VAL A 180 -1.46 8.21 -0.70
C VAL A 180 -0.29 9.19 -0.54
N TYR A 181 0.92 8.83 -0.97
CA TYR A 181 2.11 9.68 -0.93
C TYR A 181 2.30 10.54 -2.19
N TYR A 182 1.35 10.51 -3.12
CA TYR A 182 1.34 11.31 -4.34
C TYR A 182 0.09 12.21 -4.34
N PRO A 183 0.16 13.44 -3.77
CA PRO A 183 -1.00 14.32 -3.64
C PRO A 183 -1.74 14.57 -4.95
N ASP A 184 -1.04 14.68 -6.08
CA ASP A 184 -1.68 14.88 -7.38
C ASP A 184 -2.42 13.64 -7.89
N HIS A 185 -1.92 12.43 -7.61
CA HIS A 185 -2.67 11.20 -7.91
C HIS A 185 -3.94 11.10 -7.06
N LEU A 186 -3.88 11.48 -5.77
CA LEU A 186 -5.08 11.61 -4.93
C LEU A 186 -6.07 12.62 -5.50
N LYS A 187 -5.62 13.79 -5.96
CA LYS A 187 -6.48 14.80 -6.62
C LYS A 187 -7.19 14.19 -7.83
N ASP A 188 -6.49 13.42 -8.65
CA ASP A 188 -7.04 12.83 -9.86
C ASP A 188 -8.00 11.66 -9.58
N LEU A 189 -7.71 10.81 -8.59
CA LEU A 189 -8.65 9.77 -8.11
C LEU A 189 -9.95 10.37 -7.55
N ILE A 190 -9.87 11.50 -6.84
CA ILE A 190 -11.06 12.19 -6.32
C ILE A 190 -11.85 12.85 -7.47
N ARG A 191 -11.16 13.47 -8.44
CA ARG A 191 -11.78 14.08 -9.63
C ARG A 191 -12.46 13.07 -10.55
N SER A 192 -11.83 11.90 -10.78
CA SER A 192 -12.39 10.83 -11.61
C SER A 192 -13.54 10.08 -10.93
N GLY A 193 -13.68 10.23 -9.61
CA GLY A 193 -14.67 9.53 -8.80
C GLY A 193 -14.24 8.11 -8.39
N GLN A 194 -13.01 7.69 -8.74
CA GLN A 194 -12.40 6.42 -8.30
C GLN A 194 -12.08 6.40 -6.81
N LEU A 195 -12.06 7.56 -6.14
CA LEU A 195 -11.97 7.69 -4.70
C LEU A 195 -13.04 8.67 -4.19
N SER A 196 -13.96 8.20 -3.35
CA SER A 196 -14.79 9.09 -2.52
C SER A 196 -14.08 9.35 -1.21
N SER A 197 -13.47 10.53 -1.10
CA SER A 197 -12.60 10.93 0.00
C SER A 197 -13.32 11.80 1.03
N PHE A 198 -13.16 11.48 2.32
CA PHE A 198 -13.74 12.22 3.43
C PHE A 198 -12.68 12.55 4.48
N VAL A 199 -12.68 13.80 4.95
CA VAL A 199 -11.78 14.28 6.01
C VAL A 199 -12.53 14.52 7.31
N ALA A 200 -11.84 14.27 8.43
CA ALA A 200 -12.19 14.73 9.75
C ALA A 200 -11.42 16.03 10.04
N VAL A 201 -12.15 17.09 10.37
CA VAL A 201 -11.60 18.44 10.54
C VAL A 201 -11.86 18.94 11.96
N HIS A 202 -10.85 19.53 12.59
CA HIS A 202 -10.92 20.14 13.92
C HIS A 202 -10.23 21.51 13.87
N GLU A 203 -10.95 22.56 14.27
CA GLU A 203 -10.48 23.97 14.25
C GLU A 203 -9.82 24.42 12.93
N GLY A 204 -10.28 23.86 11.80
CA GLY A 204 -9.78 24.15 10.44
C GLY A 204 -8.71 23.18 9.94
N THR A 205 -8.07 22.41 10.81
CA THR A 205 -7.04 21.43 10.46
C THR A 205 -7.63 20.05 10.15
N VAL A 206 -7.14 19.39 9.10
CA VAL A 206 -7.44 17.98 8.83
C VAL A 206 -6.68 17.10 9.83
N ILE A 207 -7.40 16.24 10.54
CA ILE A 207 -6.87 15.39 11.63
C ILE A 207 -7.11 13.88 11.42
N GLY A 208 -7.70 13.53 10.27
CA GLY A 208 -7.99 12.15 9.87
C GLY A 208 -8.72 12.07 8.55
N HIS A 209 -8.76 10.88 7.96
CA HIS A 209 -9.32 10.61 6.65
C HIS A 209 -9.90 9.18 6.58
N ALA A 210 -10.86 8.98 5.70
CA ALA A 210 -11.24 7.67 5.18
C ALA A 210 -11.71 7.79 3.72
N GLY A 211 -11.41 6.77 2.93
CA GLY A 211 -11.78 6.67 1.52
C GLY A 211 -12.71 5.51 1.22
N LEU A 212 -13.56 5.68 0.22
CA LEU A 212 -14.21 4.59 -0.51
C LEU A 212 -13.55 4.50 -1.88
N LEU A 213 -12.71 3.48 -2.08
CA LEU A 213 -11.90 3.27 -3.29
C LEU A 213 -12.62 2.29 -4.23
N PHE A 214 -12.72 2.63 -5.51
CA PHE A 214 -13.41 1.84 -6.53
C PHE A 214 -12.39 1.10 -7.39
N GLY A 215 -12.47 -0.24 -7.41
CA GLY A 215 -11.67 -1.12 -8.26
C GLY A 215 -12.45 -1.63 -9.47
N ASP A 216 -12.05 -2.80 -9.98
CA ASP A 216 -12.64 -3.39 -11.19
C ASP A 216 -14.06 -3.95 -11.00
N ASP A 217 -14.42 -4.36 -9.78
CA ASP A 217 -15.77 -4.84 -9.48
C ASP A 217 -16.73 -3.64 -9.38
N PRO A 218 -17.73 -3.51 -10.28
CA PRO A 218 -18.54 -2.31 -10.39
C PRO A 218 -19.56 -2.14 -9.26
N GLY A 219 -19.78 -3.17 -8.44
CA GLY A 219 -20.75 -3.16 -7.34
C GLY A 219 -20.11 -3.32 -5.96
N ILE A 220 -18.78 -3.34 -5.86
CA ILE A 220 -18.03 -3.40 -4.60
C ILE A 220 -17.01 -2.27 -4.56
N ALA A 221 -16.83 -1.66 -3.39
CA ALA A 221 -15.77 -0.69 -3.15
C ALA A 221 -15.07 -0.97 -1.81
N GLU A 222 -13.80 -0.57 -1.72
CA GLU A 222 -12.97 -0.79 -0.53
C GLU A 222 -13.05 0.39 0.44
N LEU A 223 -13.29 0.09 1.72
CA LEU A 223 -13.10 1.00 2.83
C LEU A 223 -11.60 1.13 3.12
N SER A 224 -10.94 2.08 2.47
CA SER A 224 -9.49 2.24 2.48
C SER A 224 -9.07 3.61 3.04
N LEU A 225 -7.76 3.88 3.06
CA LEU A 225 -7.16 5.17 3.45
C LEU A 225 -7.62 5.67 4.84
N GLY A 226 -7.91 4.74 5.75
CA GLY A 226 -8.47 5.02 7.06
C GLY A 226 -7.40 5.36 8.10
N PHE A 227 -7.33 6.62 8.54
CA PHE A 227 -6.43 7.03 9.62
C PHE A 227 -6.92 8.25 10.41
N VAL A 228 -6.47 8.32 11.66
CA VAL A 228 -6.69 9.44 12.58
C VAL A 228 -5.40 9.69 13.35
N ASP A 229 -4.97 10.94 13.38
CA ASP A 229 -3.72 11.38 13.99
C ASP A 229 -3.63 10.96 15.47
N PRO A 230 -2.44 10.52 15.95
CA PRO A 230 -2.29 9.96 17.29
C PRO A 230 -2.93 10.75 18.44
N PRO A 231 -2.84 12.09 18.52
CA PRO A 231 -3.47 12.87 19.59
C PRO A 231 -5.01 12.81 19.60
N PHE A 232 -5.62 12.58 18.43
CA PHE A 232 -7.08 12.61 18.25
C PHE A 232 -7.72 11.22 18.26
N ARG A 233 -6.92 10.15 18.37
CA ARG A 233 -7.42 8.77 18.56
C ARG A 233 -8.27 8.66 19.83
N LYS A 234 -9.08 7.60 19.93
CA LYS A 234 -10.05 7.32 21.02
C LYS A 234 -11.27 8.28 21.10
N HIS A 235 -11.30 9.40 20.39
CA HIS A 235 -12.48 10.30 20.29
C HIS A 235 -13.59 9.82 19.31
N GLY A 236 -13.60 8.53 18.92
CA GLY A 236 -14.61 7.95 18.03
C GLY A 236 -14.57 8.40 16.55
N ILE A 237 -13.63 9.28 16.17
CA ILE A 237 -13.53 9.89 14.83
C ILE A 237 -13.46 8.83 13.72
N PHE A 238 -12.57 7.84 13.85
CA PHE A 238 -12.40 6.75 12.87
C PHE A 238 -13.70 5.99 12.61
N LYS A 239 -14.51 5.74 13.65
CA LYS A 239 -15.82 5.09 13.50
C LYS A 239 -16.78 5.96 12.70
N ARG A 240 -16.83 7.27 13.00
CA ARG A 240 -17.68 8.21 12.26
C ARG A 240 -17.25 8.31 10.79
N LEU A 241 -15.94 8.38 10.51
CA LEU A 241 -15.38 8.38 9.15
C LEU A 241 -15.78 7.13 8.36
N MET A 242 -15.59 5.94 8.94
CA MET A 242 -15.94 4.68 8.27
C MET A 242 -17.46 4.48 8.14
N ALA A 243 -18.28 5.02 9.05
CA ALA A 243 -19.72 5.07 8.85
C ALA A 243 -20.12 5.99 7.68
N THR A 244 -19.38 7.08 7.44
CA THR A 244 -19.60 7.97 6.29
C THR A 244 -19.26 7.29 4.95
N THR A 245 -18.15 6.54 4.86
CA THR A 245 -17.81 5.79 3.64
C THR A 245 -18.79 4.66 3.35
N VAL A 246 -19.29 3.95 4.37
CA VAL A 246 -20.37 2.96 4.21
C VAL A 246 -21.68 3.62 3.77
N HIS A 247 -22.05 4.78 4.32
CA HIS A 247 -23.24 5.50 3.88
C HIS A 247 -23.14 5.98 2.42
N GLU A 248 -21.95 6.40 1.97
CA GLU A 248 -21.70 6.75 0.57
C GLU A 248 -21.83 5.54 -0.36
N ALA A 249 -21.37 4.35 0.06
CA ALA A 249 -21.57 3.10 -0.67
C ALA A 249 -23.06 2.70 -0.76
N GLU A 250 -23.82 2.85 0.34
CA GLU A 250 -25.27 2.65 0.36
C GLU A 250 -25.98 3.64 -0.57
N ARG A 251 -25.60 4.93 -0.54
CA ARG A 251 -26.14 6.00 -1.40
C ARG A 251 -25.87 5.77 -2.89
N ARG A 252 -24.70 5.19 -3.23
CA ARG A 252 -24.36 4.78 -4.61
C ARG A 252 -25.05 3.49 -5.05
N GLY A 253 -25.73 2.79 -4.14
CA GLY A 253 -26.41 1.54 -4.45
C GLY A 253 -25.44 0.40 -4.77
N LEU A 254 -24.29 0.33 -4.10
CA LEU A 254 -23.37 -0.81 -4.22
C LEU A 254 -24.01 -2.11 -3.71
N LEU A 255 -23.50 -3.26 -4.14
CA LEU A 255 -23.89 -4.55 -3.58
C LEU A 255 -23.24 -4.78 -2.21
N GLY A 256 -21.95 -4.44 -2.08
CA GLY A 256 -21.18 -4.65 -0.87
C GLY A 256 -20.00 -3.70 -0.72
N VAL A 257 -19.32 -3.82 0.42
CA VAL A 257 -18.06 -3.14 0.72
C VAL A 257 -17.06 -4.15 1.28
N THR A 258 -15.80 -3.99 0.87
CA THR A 258 -14.65 -4.74 1.40
C THR A 258 -13.73 -3.81 2.20
N GLY A 259 -12.77 -4.36 2.93
CA GLY A 259 -11.77 -3.56 3.64
C GLY A 259 -10.71 -4.44 4.30
N GLN A 260 -9.48 -3.95 4.37
CA GLN A 260 -8.36 -4.70 4.92
C GLN A 260 -8.04 -4.31 6.37
N GLY A 261 -7.89 -5.32 7.23
CA GLY A 261 -7.43 -5.18 8.60
C GLY A 261 -6.03 -5.79 8.78
N VAL A 262 -5.05 -4.96 9.14
CA VAL A 262 -3.71 -5.40 9.56
C VAL A 262 -3.79 -6.41 10.71
N CYS A 263 -2.92 -7.42 10.74
CA CYS A 263 -2.90 -8.47 11.76
C CYS A 263 -1.80 -8.30 12.82
N THR A 264 -0.90 -7.33 12.69
CA THR A 264 0.02 -6.88 13.75
C THR A 264 -0.74 -6.36 14.97
N HIS A 265 -1.99 -5.89 14.79
CA HIS A 265 -2.89 -5.56 15.90
C HIS A 265 -4.38 -5.66 15.51
N PRO A 266 -5.28 -6.01 16.44
CA PRO A 266 -6.71 -6.12 16.13
C PRO A 266 -7.48 -4.78 16.13
N TYR A 267 -6.81 -3.62 16.28
CA TYR A 267 -7.48 -2.35 16.53
C TYR A 267 -8.35 -1.85 15.37
N SER A 268 -7.85 -1.89 14.13
CA SER A 268 -8.60 -1.51 12.93
C SER A 268 -9.77 -2.47 12.70
N GLN A 269 -9.51 -3.78 12.80
CA GLN A 269 -10.50 -4.86 12.68
C GLN A 269 -11.68 -4.65 13.66
N LYS A 270 -11.39 -4.50 14.95
CA LYS A 270 -12.40 -4.20 16.00
C LYS A 270 -13.08 -2.84 15.80
N SER A 271 -12.43 -1.90 15.13
CA SER A 271 -12.99 -0.58 14.84
C SER A 271 -14.00 -0.58 13.71
N VAL A 272 -14.03 -1.59 12.83
CA VAL A 272 -15.04 -1.74 11.76
C VAL A 272 -16.11 -2.80 12.04
N ALA A 273 -15.94 -3.65 13.06
CA ALA A 273 -16.94 -4.66 13.44
C ALA A 273 -18.36 -4.10 13.69
N PHE A 274 -18.48 -2.84 14.16
CA PHE A 274 -19.78 -2.19 14.36
C PHE A 274 -20.51 -1.86 13.04
N LEU A 275 -19.81 -1.88 11.91
CA LEU A 275 -20.37 -1.69 10.57
C LEU A 275 -20.99 -2.96 10.01
N GLY A 276 -20.96 -4.09 10.74
CA GLY A 276 -21.51 -5.37 10.30
C GLY A 276 -20.67 -6.07 9.24
N MET A 277 -19.37 -5.76 9.16
CA MET A 277 -18.41 -6.49 8.33
C MET A 277 -17.92 -7.74 9.06
N SER A 278 -17.78 -8.84 8.35
CA SER A 278 -17.21 -10.10 8.86
C SER A 278 -16.02 -10.54 8.01
N GLU A 279 -15.13 -11.34 8.60
CA GLU A 279 -13.96 -11.89 7.94
C GLU A 279 -14.35 -12.80 6.77
N CYS A 280 -13.68 -12.67 5.61
CA CYS A 280 -13.88 -13.55 4.46
C CYS A 280 -12.59 -14.21 3.94
N SER A 281 -11.42 -13.61 4.18
CA SER A 281 -10.12 -14.22 3.90
C SER A 281 -9.00 -13.64 4.78
N LEU A 282 -7.89 -14.37 4.89
CA LEU A 282 -6.67 -13.95 5.58
C LEU A 282 -5.48 -14.14 4.63
N LEU A 283 -4.96 -13.02 4.15
CA LEU A 283 -3.84 -12.94 3.20
C LEU A 283 -2.54 -12.83 3.99
N LEU A 284 -1.76 -13.91 4.00
CA LEU A 284 -0.53 -13.98 4.78
C LEU A 284 0.65 -13.32 4.07
N SER A 285 1.44 -12.54 4.80
CA SER A 285 2.66 -11.89 4.26
C SER A 285 2.37 -10.96 3.06
N HIS A 286 1.20 -10.32 3.04
CA HIS A 286 0.71 -9.49 1.93
C HIS A 286 1.56 -8.23 1.68
N TYR A 287 1.75 -7.39 2.71
CA TYR A 287 2.55 -6.16 2.59
C TYR A 287 3.96 -6.34 3.17
N PRO A 288 4.91 -5.39 2.95
CA PRO A 288 6.16 -5.35 3.68
C PRO A 288 5.91 -5.12 5.18
N ALA A 289 6.99 -5.06 5.97
CA ALA A 289 6.86 -4.69 7.37
C ALA A 289 6.35 -3.25 7.52
N MET A 290 5.23 -3.06 8.21
CA MET A 290 4.60 -1.75 8.40
C MET A 290 4.84 -1.19 9.81
N GLN A 291 5.04 0.13 9.89
CA GLN A 291 5.21 0.89 11.11
C GLN A 291 3.89 1.55 11.52
N PHE A 292 3.61 1.58 12.81
CA PHE A 292 2.39 2.16 13.36
C PHE A 292 2.73 3.15 14.47
N THR A 293 2.74 4.44 14.15
CA THR A 293 3.11 5.52 15.09
C THR A 293 2.23 5.46 16.34
N GLY A 294 2.86 5.30 17.51
CA GLY A 294 2.16 5.19 18.79
C GLY A 294 1.43 3.85 19.03
N ILE A 295 1.72 2.81 18.25
CA ILE A 295 1.19 1.45 18.46
C ILE A 295 2.30 0.39 18.41
N ALA A 296 3.06 0.34 17.31
CA ALA A 296 4.13 -0.63 17.09
C ALA A 296 5.16 -0.06 16.11
N THR A 297 6.35 0.31 16.59
CA THR A 297 7.37 1.02 15.81
C THR A 297 8.49 0.13 15.28
N GLU A 298 8.63 -1.10 15.76
CA GLU A 298 9.71 -2.03 15.40
C GLU A 298 9.24 -3.31 14.70
N ASN A 299 8.14 -3.26 13.93
CA ASN A 299 7.80 -4.41 13.10
C ASN A 299 8.83 -4.57 11.96
N ARG A 300 9.35 -5.79 11.80
CA ARG A 300 10.27 -6.20 10.74
C ARG A 300 9.77 -7.42 9.96
N VAL A 301 8.58 -7.93 10.30
CA VAL A 301 7.93 -9.06 9.63
C VAL A 301 6.92 -8.48 8.63
N ARG A 302 6.80 -9.12 7.46
CA ARG A 302 5.79 -8.78 6.45
C ARG A 302 4.38 -8.84 7.05
N GLU A 303 3.56 -7.83 6.76
CA GLU A 303 2.23 -7.72 7.33
C GLU A 303 1.27 -8.73 6.69
N SER A 304 0.53 -9.46 7.52
CA SER A 304 -0.63 -10.24 7.07
C SER A 304 -1.90 -9.41 7.27
N VAL A 305 -2.89 -9.57 6.39
CA VAL A 305 -4.15 -8.81 6.46
C VAL A 305 -5.35 -9.74 6.45
N VAL A 306 -6.32 -9.45 7.32
CA VAL A 306 -7.66 -10.04 7.23
C VAL A 306 -8.54 -9.16 6.36
N VAL A 307 -9.18 -9.76 5.36
CA VAL A 307 -10.15 -9.10 4.50
C VAL A 307 -11.52 -9.24 5.17
N LEU A 308 -12.17 -8.10 5.33
CA LEU A 308 -13.47 -7.94 5.96
C LEU A 308 -14.47 -7.52 4.88
N TYR A 309 -15.65 -8.15 4.85
CA TYR A 309 -16.66 -7.88 3.84
C TYR A 309 -18.05 -7.68 4.47
N ARG A 310 -18.86 -6.82 3.84
CA ARG A 310 -20.30 -6.70 4.13
C ARG A 310 -21.09 -6.55 2.83
N TYR A 311 -22.08 -7.43 2.64
CA TYR A 311 -23.18 -7.16 1.72
C TYR A 311 -24.04 -6.01 2.26
N LEU A 312 -24.20 -4.94 1.47
CA LEU A 312 -25.11 -3.83 1.76
C LEU A 312 -26.54 -4.16 1.31
N ARG A 313 -26.67 -5.02 0.30
CA ARG A 313 -27.94 -5.58 -0.20
C ARG A 313 -27.79 -7.09 -0.35
N ARG A 314 -28.88 -7.83 -0.17
CA ARG A 314 -28.86 -9.31 -0.26
C ARG A 314 -28.40 -9.74 -1.67
N PRO A 315 -27.35 -10.57 -1.81
CA PRO A 315 -26.92 -11.08 -3.10
C PRO A 315 -27.92 -12.12 -3.65
N GLU A 316 -27.82 -12.40 -4.94
CA GLU A 316 -28.51 -13.54 -5.55
C GLU A 316 -27.97 -14.88 -5.02
N ARG A 317 -28.80 -15.92 -5.06
CA ARG A 317 -28.36 -17.27 -4.66
C ARG A 317 -27.65 -17.95 -5.83
N GLN A 318 -26.33 -17.97 -5.75
CA GLN A 318 -25.48 -18.72 -6.66
C GLN A 318 -25.29 -20.17 -6.21
N THR A 319 -24.85 -21.03 -7.13
CA THR A 319 -24.41 -22.40 -6.83
C THR A 319 -22.89 -22.43 -6.81
N PHE A 320 -22.30 -22.88 -5.70
CA PHE A 320 -20.85 -23.00 -5.51
C PHE A 320 -20.39 -24.44 -5.49
N PHE A 321 -19.31 -24.72 -6.22
CA PHE A 321 -18.62 -25.99 -6.30
C PHE A 321 -17.32 -25.93 -5.50
N VAL A 322 -17.48 -25.78 -4.18
CA VAL A 322 -16.38 -25.72 -3.23
C VAL A 322 -15.70 -27.10 -3.14
N PRO A 323 -14.35 -27.19 -3.00
CA PRO A 323 -13.67 -28.43 -2.68
C PRO A 323 -14.19 -29.01 -1.36
N ALA A 324 -14.42 -30.32 -1.30
CA ALA A 324 -15.09 -30.97 -0.17
C ALA A 324 -14.41 -30.69 1.18
N ARG A 325 -13.08 -30.56 1.17
CA ARG A 325 -12.25 -30.20 2.33
C ARG A 325 -12.59 -28.85 2.96
N HIS A 326 -13.01 -27.87 2.15
CA HIS A 326 -13.23 -26.49 2.57
C HIS A 326 -14.72 -26.14 2.72
N GLU A 327 -15.62 -27.08 2.44
CA GLU A 327 -17.06 -26.85 2.37
C GLU A 327 -17.63 -26.24 3.67
N GLU A 328 -17.26 -26.80 4.83
CA GLU A 328 -17.68 -26.30 6.15
C GLU A 328 -17.21 -24.86 6.43
N MET A 329 -15.93 -24.55 6.16
CA MET A 329 -15.36 -23.22 6.40
C MET A 329 -15.95 -22.18 5.44
N VAL A 330 -16.11 -22.51 4.15
CA VAL A 330 -16.73 -21.60 3.18
C VAL A 330 -18.21 -21.38 3.50
N GLN A 331 -18.94 -22.42 3.94
CA GLN A 331 -20.32 -22.29 4.41
C GLN A 331 -20.43 -21.36 5.63
N GLU A 332 -19.54 -21.49 6.61
CA GLU A 332 -19.49 -20.61 7.78
C GLU A 332 -19.16 -19.17 7.39
N ILE A 333 -18.20 -18.94 6.48
CA ILE A 333 -17.89 -17.59 5.94
C ILE A 333 -19.14 -16.97 5.33
N TYR A 334 -19.77 -17.60 4.33
CA TYR A 334 -20.95 -17.00 3.68
C TYR A 334 -22.12 -16.80 4.65
N ARG A 335 -22.29 -17.68 5.66
CA ARG A 335 -23.26 -17.49 6.75
C ARG A 335 -22.96 -16.23 7.57
N ARG A 336 -21.69 -15.94 7.87
CA ARG A 336 -21.24 -14.71 8.56
C ARG A 336 -21.44 -13.45 7.71
N LEU A 337 -21.25 -13.56 6.40
CA LEU A 337 -21.56 -12.49 5.44
C LEU A 337 -23.07 -12.23 5.27
N GLY A 338 -23.94 -13.10 5.81
CA GLY A 338 -25.40 -13.00 5.67
C GLY A 338 -25.94 -13.55 4.33
N ALA A 339 -25.12 -14.30 3.61
CA ALA A 339 -25.48 -14.98 2.37
C ALA A 339 -25.83 -16.46 2.62
N ALA A 340 -26.45 -17.09 1.62
CA ALA A 340 -26.84 -18.50 1.66
C ALA A 340 -26.78 -19.11 0.25
N PRO A 341 -25.57 -19.30 -0.32
CA PRO A 341 -25.38 -19.98 -1.59
C PRO A 341 -25.82 -21.45 -1.51
N ILE A 342 -26.00 -22.07 -2.68
CA ILE A 342 -26.29 -23.48 -2.82
C ILE A 342 -24.97 -24.21 -3.02
N PHE A 343 -24.65 -25.22 -2.21
CA PHE A 343 -23.44 -26.02 -2.39
C PHE A 343 -23.73 -27.16 -3.37
N GLY A 344 -23.05 -27.14 -4.51
CA GLY A 344 -23.26 -28.08 -5.62
C GLY A 344 -22.51 -29.39 -5.41
N THR A 345 -23.25 -30.48 -5.22
CA THR A 345 -22.67 -31.84 -5.18
C THR A 345 -22.46 -32.37 -6.59
N ALA A 346 -21.34 -32.01 -7.22
CA ALA A 346 -20.87 -32.71 -8.41
C ALA A 346 -20.39 -34.12 -8.00
N TRP A 347 -21.08 -35.16 -8.49
CA TRP A 347 -20.76 -36.56 -8.17
C TRP A 347 -19.55 -37.09 -8.95
N GLU A 348 -19.25 -36.47 -10.09
CA GLU A 348 -18.10 -36.76 -10.94
C GLU A 348 -17.44 -35.43 -11.35
N CYS A 349 -16.14 -35.47 -11.68
CA CYS A 349 -15.46 -34.32 -12.27
C CYS A 349 -15.93 -34.15 -13.73
N PRO A 350 -16.52 -33.00 -14.12
CA PRO A 350 -16.82 -32.76 -15.52
C PRO A 350 -15.50 -32.70 -16.29
N ALA A 351 -15.40 -33.47 -17.36
CA ALA A 351 -14.32 -33.27 -18.32
C ALA A 351 -14.40 -31.81 -18.84
N PRO A 352 -13.29 -31.05 -18.87
CA PRO A 352 -13.25 -29.78 -19.58
C PRO A 352 -13.74 -30.03 -21.01
N GLY A 353 -14.65 -29.18 -21.50
CA GLY A 353 -15.16 -29.32 -22.87
C GLY A 353 -14.02 -29.37 -23.88
N ASN A 354 -14.17 -30.13 -24.97
CA ASN A 354 -13.07 -30.35 -25.92
C ASN A 354 -12.49 -29.04 -26.52
N ASP A 355 -13.29 -27.96 -26.54
CA ASP A 355 -12.90 -26.62 -27.00
C ASP A 355 -12.64 -25.62 -25.84
N ALA A 356 -12.63 -26.09 -24.58
CA ALA A 356 -12.45 -25.24 -23.40
C ALA A 356 -10.99 -24.80 -23.24
N GLY A 357 -10.73 -23.54 -23.62
CA GLY A 357 -9.45 -22.89 -23.41
C GLY A 357 -9.19 -22.59 -21.93
N THR A 358 -7.95 -22.82 -21.50
CA THR A 358 -7.42 -22.29 -20.24
C THR A 358 -7.19 -20.79 -20.37
N ASP A 359 -7.84 -19.98 -19.55
CA ASP A 359 -7.53 -18.55 -19.39
C ASP A 359 -6.99 -18.30 -17.97
N LEU A 360 -5.73 -17.88 -17.90
CA LEU A 360 -5.02 -17.50 -16.68
C LEU A 360 -4.54 -16.05 -16.80
N GLU A 361 -5.06 -15.20 -15.94
CA GLU A 361 -4.54 -13.86 -15.72
C GLU A 361 -3.48 -13.92 -14.61
N VAL A 362 -2.29 -13.39 -14.86
CA VAL A 362 -1.19 -13.35 -13.90
C VAL A 362 -0.79 -11.89 -13.70
N GLU A 363 -1.01 -11.38 -12.49
CA GLU A 363 -0.69 -10.03 -12.10
C GLU A 363 0.44 -10.03 -11.06
N THR A 364 1.45 -9.20 -11.28
CA THR A 364 2.49 -8.96 -10.27
C THR A 364 2.18 -7.68 -9.51
N GLU A 365 1.69 -7.84 -8.30
CA GLU A 365 1.38 -6.73 -7.41
C GLU A 365 2.67 -6.00 -6.92
N PRO A 366 2.52 -4.77 -6.40
CA PRO A 366 3.56 -4.12 -5.60
C PRO A 366 4.01 -5.00 -4.41
N TYR A 367 5.10 -4.62 -3.75
CA TYR A 367 5.56 -5.24 -2.50
C TYR A 367 5.90 -6.73 -2.53
N GLY A 368 5.97 -7.36 -3.71
CA GLY A 368 6.45 -8.72 -3.88
C GLY A 368 5.39 -9.81 -3.71
N SER A 369 4.10 -9.46 -3.59
CA SER A 369 3.03 -10.40 -3.87
C SER A 369 2.83 -10.58 -5.39
N ALA A 370 2.02 -11.57 -5.75
CA ALA A 370 1.47 -11.76 -7.09
C ALA A 370 0.12 -12.47 -6.97
N ARG A 371 -0.73 -12.30 -7.98
CA ARG A 371 -2.07 -12.90 -8.04
C ARG A 371 -2.23 -13.65 -9.36
N ILE A 372 -2.66 -14.90 -9.27
CA ILE A 372 -3.10 -15.70 -10.41
C ILE A 372 -4.63 -15.78 -10.35
N ARG A 373 -5.29 -15.34 -11.41
CA ARG A 373 -6.74 -15.43 -11.57
C ARG A 373 -7.06 -16.46 -12.65
N VAL A 374 -7.64 -17.59 -12.26
CA VAL A 374 -8.23 -18.53 -13.22
C VAL A 374 -9.54 -17.93 -13.70
N ARG A 375 -9.67 -17.70 -15.00
CA ARG A 375 -10.90 -17.19 -15.63
C ARG A 375 -11.70 -18.30 -16.28
N SER A 376 -11.03 -19.30 -16.85
CA SER A 376 -11.66 -20.54 -17.35
C SER A 376 -10.74 -21.75 -17.20
N TYR A 377 -11.35 -22.92 -16.98
CA TYR A 377 -10.64 -24.19 -16.95
C TYR A 377 -10.55 -24.84 -18.33
N GLY A 378 -9.41 -25.43 -18.61
CA GLY A 378 -9.14 -26.23 -19.80
C GLY A 378 -8.10 -27.30 -19.50
N ALA A 379 -7.84 -28.19 -20.47
CA ALA A 379 -6.86 -29.26 -20.31
C ALA A 379 -5.42 -28.76 -19.98
N GLY A 380 -5.13 -27.50 -20.32
CA GLY A 380 -3.84 -26.84 -20.06
C GLY A 380 -3.70 -26.20 -18.67
N THR A 381 -4.74 -26.19 -17.81
CA THR A 381 -4.74 -25.35 -16.60
C THR A 381 -3.66 -25.73 -15.59
N LEU A 382 -3.48 -27.02 -15.28
CA LEU A 382 -2.44 -27.46 -14.34
C LEU A 382 -1.01 -27.22 -14.89
N PRO A 383 -0.66 -27.57 -16.15
CA PRO A 383 0.62 -27.18 -16.75
C PRO A 383 0.89 -25.67 -16.74
N ALA A 384 -0.12 -24.86 -17.11
CA ALA A 384 0.03 -23.41 -17.16
C ALA A 384 0.20 -22.80 -15.76
N LEU A 385 -0.53 -23.30 -14.75
CA LEU A 385 -0.39 -22.88 -13.35
C LEU A 385 1.00 -23.24 -12.79
N ARG A 386 1.54 -24.43 -13.10
CA ARG A 386 2.90 -24.82 -12.70
C ARG A 386 3.96 -23.91 -13.33
N ALA A 387 3.81 -23.56 -14.60
CA ALA A 387 4.70 -22.63 -15.28
C ALA A 387 4.64 -21.24 -14.63
N ALA A 388 3.44 -20.67 -14.45
CA ALA A 388 3.24 -19.38 -13.82
C ALA A 388 3.80 -19.33 -12.38
N LEU A 389 3.50 -20.35 -11.55
CA LEU A 389 4.02 -20.44 -10.18
C LEU A 389 5.55 -20.45 -10.17
N ARG A 390 6.19 -21.28 -11.00
CA ARG A 390 7.66 -21.36 -11.09
C ARG A 390 8.28 -20.02 -11.52
N ASP A 391 7.66 -19.34 -12.48
CA ASP A 391 8.17 -18.08 -13.02
C ASP A 391 8.02 -16.95 -11.98
N LEU A 392 6.94 -16.94 -11.18
CA LEU A 392 6.78 -16.04 -10.03
C LEU A 392 7.75 -16.36 -8.88
N CYS A 393 7.96 -17.64 -8.58
CA CYS A 393 8.90 -18.09 -7.54
C CYS A 393 10.35 -17.73 -7.88
N THR A 394 10.77 -17.93 -9.14
CA THR A 394 12.11 -17.54 -9.63
C THR A 394 12.25 -16.02 -9.75
N GLY A 395 11.16 -15.31 -10.06
CA GLY A 395 11.03 -13.86 -9.93
C GLY A 395 11.02 -13.32 -8.50
N ARG A 396 11.26 -14.18 -7.49
CA ARG A 396 11.33 -13.87 -6.05
C ARG A 396 10.10 -13.17 -5.49
N ARG A 397 8.91 -13.52 -6.00
CA ARG A 397 7.65 -13.18 -5.32
C ARG A 397 7.60 -13.91 -3.99
N GLU A 398 7.22 -13.21 -2.93
CA GLU A 398 7.24 -13.71 -1.55
C GLU A 398 6.01 -14.56 -1.25
N VAL A 399 4.87 -14.17 -1.83
CA VAL A 399 3.58 -14.85 -1.75
C VAL A 399 2.88 -14.80 -3.11
N VAL A 400 2.16 -15.86 -3.46
CA VAL A 400 1.29 -15.92 -4.64
C VAL A 400 -0.12 -16.25 -4.18
N TYR A 401 -1.09 -15.40 -4.47
CA TYR A 401 -2.51 -15.66 -4.28
C TYR A 401 -3.10 -16.27 -5.55
N LEU A 402 -3.99 -17.24 -5.41
CA LEU A 402 -4.65 -17.92 -6.53
C LEU A 402 -6.17 -17.86 -6.31
N SER A 403 -6.88 -17.29 -7.28
CA SER A 403 -8.35 -17.21 -7.25
C SER A 403 -8.98 -18.17 -8.26
N LEU A 404 -9.90 -19.01 -7.76
CA LEU A 404 -10.60 -20.05 -8.51
C LEU A 404 -12.12 -19.73 -8.52
N PRO A 405 -12.81 -19.72 -9.68
CA PRO A 405 -14.21 -19.31 -9.77
C PRO A 405 -15.16 -20.34 -9.13
N LEU A 406 -15.83 -20.02 -8.02
CA LEU A 406 -16.66 -20.98 -7.28
C LEU A 406 -17.87 -21.48 -8.07
N THR A 407 -18.29 -20.75 -9.10
CA THR A 407 -19.43 -21.10 -9.96
C THR A 407 -19.09 -22.17 -11.01
N ASP A 408 -17.82 -22.52 -11.21
CA ASP A 408 -17.40 -23.59 -12.13
C ASP A 408 -17.28 -24.95 -11.40
N PRO A 409 -17.98 -26.01 -11.86
CA PRO A 409 -17.91 -27.34 -11.25
C PRO A 409 -16.51 -27.97 -11.18
N ILE A 410 -15.56 -27.56 -12.03
CA ILE A 410 -14.19 -28.07 -12.04
C ILE A 410 -13.42 -27.62 -10.78
N THR A 411 -13.77 -26.47 -10.18
CA THR A 411 -13.11 -25.95 -8.96
C THR A 411 -13.14 -26.93 -7.80
N ARG A 412 -14.24 -27.69 -7.62
CA ARG A 412 -14.38 -28.72 -6.56
C ARG A 412 -13.30 -29.81 -6.64
N TRP A 413 -12.79 -30.10 -7.82
CA TRP A 413 -11.90 -31.23 -8.10
C TRP A 413 -10.45 -30.81 -8.33
N ILE A 414 -10.24 -29.75 -9.12
CA ILE A 414 -8.89 -29.29 -9.47
C ILE A 414 -8.14 -28.69 -8.27
N ALA A 415 -8.86 -28.19 -7.26
CA ALA A 415 -8.27 -27.60 -6.07
C ALA A 415 -7.39 -28.59 -5.30
N ASP A 416 -7.76 -29.87 -5.21
CA ASP A 416 -6.96 -30.88 -4.51
C ASP A 416 -5.57 -31.03 -5.18
N THR A 417 -5.52 -31.12 -6.52
CA THR A 417 -4.25 -31.15 -7.29
C THR A 417 -3.48 -29.83 -7.24
N ILE A 418 -4.15 -28.72 -6.92
CA ILE A 418 -3.53 -27.41 -6.71
C ILE A 418 -2.95 -27.31 -5.29
N GLU A 419 -3.60 -27.87 -4.27
CA GLU A 419 -3.05 -27.96 -2.91
C GLU A 419 -1.80 -28.87 -2.89
N GLU A 420 -1.75 -29.94 -3.69
CA GLU A 420 -0.54 -30.75 -3.92
C GLU A 420 0.65 -29.95 -4.48
N MET A 421 0.41 -28.80 -5.13
CA MET A 421 1.46 -27.89 -5.58
C MET A 421 1.99 -26.96 -4.47
N GLY A 422 1.48 -27.10 -3.24
CA GLY A 422 1.84 -26.29 -2.06
C GLY A 422 1.00 -25.04 -1.87
N PHE A 423 -0.05 -24.83 -2.68
CA PHE A 423 -1.09 -23.85 -2.36
C PHE A 423 -1.93 -24.34 -1.18
N PHE A 424 -2.54 -23.43 -0.44
CA PHE A 424 -3.44 -23.77 0.66
C PHE A 424 -4.50 -22.69 0.86
N PHE A 425 -5.58 -23.03 1.56
CA PHE A 425 -6.71 -22.13 1.80
C PHE A 425 -6.31 -20.74 2.34
N ALA A 426 -6.90 -19.69 1.77
CA ALA A 426 -6.81 -18.32 2.24
C ALA A 426 -8.17 -17.69 2.57
N GLY A 427 -9.27 -18.18 1.96
CA GLY A 427 -10.63 -17.72 2.20
C GLY A 427 -11.45 -17.64 0.92
N VAL A 428 -12.34 -16.65 0.83
CA VAL A 428 -13.11 -16.33 -0.38
C VAL A 428 -13.03 -14.86 -0.75
N GLU A 429 -13.29 -14.56 -2.02
CA GLU A 429 -13.35 -13.24 -2.64
C GLU A 429 -14.76 -13.06 -3.23
N PRO A 430 -15.69 -12.41 -2.50
CA PRO A 430 -17.05 -12.17 -2.99
C PRO A 430 -17.08 -11.12 -4.11
N SER A 431 -17.95 -11.29 -5.12
CA SER A 431 -18.11 -10.36 -6.26
C SER A 431 -19.53 -9.81 -6.37
N SER A 432 -19.71 -8.67 -7.06
CA SER A 432 -21.02 -8.19 -7.50
C SER A 432 -21.49 -8.75 -8.84
N THR A 433 -20.60 -9.39 -9.60
CA THR A 433 -20.90 -9.93 -10.93
C THR A 433 -21.39 -11.38 -10.90
N GLY A 434 -21.27 -12.04 -9.75
CA GLY A 434 -21.49 -13.48 -9.61
C GLY A 434 -20.27 -14.35 -9.93
N ASP A 435 -19.10 -13.74 -10.11
CA ASP A 435 -17.80 -14.41 -10.14
C ASP A 435 -17.18 -14.45 -8.73
N ASP A 436 -17.92 -15.01 -7.76
CA ASP A 436 -17.42 -15.27 -6.41
C ASP A 436 -16.30 -16.33 -6.46
N ARG A 437 -15.20 -16.12 -5.75
CA ARG A 437 -13.96 -16.90 -5.91
C ARG A 437 -13.47 -17.54 -4.61
N LEU A 438 -12.91 -18.75 -4.73
CA LEU A 438 -12.11 -19.38 -3.69
C LEU A 438 -10.69 -18.81 -3.78
N LEU A 439 -10.17 -18.33 -2.65
CA LEU A 439 -8.79 -17.88 -2.54
C LEU A 439 -7.92 -18.96 -1.90
N LEU A 440 -6.85 -19.30 -2.61
CA LEU A 440 -5.71 -20.07 -2.11
C LEU A 440 -4.47 -19.16 -2.07
N GLN A 441 -3.46 -19.53 -1.29
CA GLN A 441 -2.18 -18.83 -1.19
C GLN A 441 -1.00 -19.81 -1.20
N TYR A 442 0.13 -19.37 -1.72
CA TYR A 442 1.41 -20.08 -1.74
C TYR A 442 2.48 -19.16 -1.15
N LEU A 443 3.15 -19.61 -0.09
CA LEU A 443 4.23 -18.88 0.56
C LEU A 443 5.58 -19.37 0.02
N ASN A 444 6.30 -18.52 -0.71
CA ASN A 444 7.52 -18.92 -1.43
C ASN A 444 8.77 -18.89 -0.53
N ASN A 445 9.18 -17.70 -0.06
CA ASN A 445 10.32 -17.55 0.86
C ASN A 445 9.86 -17.08 2.26
N GLN A 446 8.62 -17.41 2.63
CA GLN A 446 7.95 -16.89 3.81
C GLN A 446 7.56 -18.03 4.76
N VAL A 447 7.96 -17.87 6.03
CA VAL A 447 7.52 -18.68 7.17
C VAL A 447 6.74 -17.75 8.07
N VAL A 448 5.50 -18.11 8.39
CA VAL A 448 4.56 -17.27 9.15
C VAL A 448 4.48 -17.75 10.58
N ASP A 449 4.72 -16.83 11.52
CA ASP A 449 4.44 -17.04 12.93
C ASP A 449 2.97 -16.70 13.22
N TYR A 450 2.10 -17.72 13.19
CA TYR A 450 0.66 -17.58 13.40
C TYR A 450 0.29 -17.03 14.79
N ASP A 451 1.17 -17.16 15.78
CA ASP A 451 0.94 -16.62 17.14
C ASP A 451 1.13 -15.09 17.16
N ARG A 452 1.73 -14.53 16.10
CA ARG A 452 1.87 -13.07 15.86
C ARG A 452 0.84 -12.51 14.86
N VAL A 453 -0.09 -13.33 14.37
CA VAL A 453 -1.22 -12.92 13.53
C VAL A 453 -2.45 -12.77 14.44
N PHE A 454 -2.77 -11.54 14.82
CA PHE A 454 -3.84 -11.23 15.77
C PHE A 454 -5.17 -10.90 15.08
N LEU A 455 -6.24 -11.61 15.45
CA LEU A 455 -7.57 -11.36 14.91
C LEU A 455 -8.51 -10.69 15.93
N GLY A 456 -9.45 -9.92 15.41
CA GLY A 456 -10.34 -9.05 16.17
C GLY A 456 -11.53 -9.76 16.80
N SER A 457 -11.90 -10.92 16.24
CA SER A 457 -13.08 -11.70 16.61
C SER A 457 -12.75 -13.18 16.83
N ALA A 458 -13.64 -13.90 17.51
CA ALA A 458 -13.51 -15.34 17.71
C ALA A 458 -13.56 -16.13 16.39
N PHE A 459 -14.29 -15.62 15.38
CA PHE A 459 -14.36 -16.26 14.07
C PHE A 459 -13.10 -16.02 13.24
N GLY A 460 -12.48 -14.84 13.36
CA GLY A 460 -11.16 -14.59 12.75
C GLY A 460 -10.10 -15.53 13.31
N GLU A 461 -10.07 -15.77 14.62
CA GLU A 461 -9.16 -16.76 15.22
C GLU A 461 -9.47 -18.20 14.76
N GLU A 462 -10.74 -18.58 14.64
CA GLU A 462 -11.17 -19.87 14.08
C GLU A 462 -10.71 -20.07 12.62
N MET A 463 -10.87 -19.03 11.78
CA MET A 463 -10.40 -19.00 10.39
C MET A 463 -8.88 -19.08 10.31
N LYS A 464 -8.14 -18.34 11.16
CA LYS A 464 -6.68 -18.42 11.25
C LYS A 464 -6.22 -19.84 11.58
N GLU A 465 -6.82 -20.48 12.59
CA GLU A 465 -6.46 -21.83 12.98
C GLU A 465 -6.80 -22.86 11.90
N TYR A 466 -7.86 -22.65 11.13
CA TYR A 466 -8.14 -23.45 9.94
C TYR A 466 -7.07 -23.28 8.85
N ILE A 467 -6.68 -22.03 8.55
CA ILE A 467 -5.63 -21.71 7.57
C ILE A 467 -4.27 -22.28 8.01
N ARG A 468 -3.94 -22.19 9.31
CA ARG A 468 -2.74 -22.81 9.91
C ARG A 468 -2.70 -24.33 9.68
N ARG A 469 -3.82 -25.04 9.84
CA ARG A 469 -3.92 -26.47 9.51
C ARG A 469 -3.89 -26.75 8.00
N CYS A 470 -4.23 -25.76 7.18
CA CYS A 470 -4.12 -25.83 5.73
C CYS A 470 -2.68 -25.67 5.22
N ASP A 471 -1.83 -24.91 5.91
CA ASP A 471 -0.44 -24.65 5.52
C ASP A 471 0.45 -25.91 5.50
N PRO A 472 1.09 -26.25 4.36
CA PRO A 472 2.01 -27.39 4.27
C PRO A 472 3.21 -27.31 5.23
N ALA A 473 3.66 -26.08 5.58
CA ALA A 473 4.81 -25.90 6.46
C ALA A 473 4.52 -26.38 7.90
N GLU A 474 3.30 -26.17 8.40
CA GLU A 474 2.87 -26.64 9.73
C GLU A 474 2.63 -28.16 9.76
N ARG A 475 2.54 -28.83 8.60
CA ARG A 475 2.43 -30.30 8.49
C ARG A 475 3.77 -31.02 8.43
N GLY A 476 4.88 -30.30 8.29
CA GLY A 476 6.20 -30.89 8.06
C GLY A 476 6.41 -31.42 6.64
N GLU A 477 5.60 -30.97 5.68
CA GLU A 477 5.78 -31.29 4.25
C GLU A 477 6.84 -30.34 3.67
N GLU A 478 8.03 -30.86 3.29
CA GLU A 478 9.06 -30.03 2.65
C GLU A 478 8.53 -29.49 1.30
N ARG A 479 8.48 -28.16 1.17
CA ARG A 479 8.18 -27.45 -0.10
C ARG A 479 9.34 -27.63 -1.11
N SER A 480 9.50 -28.84 -1.62
CA SER A 480 10.57 -29.18 -2.54
C SER A 480 10.33 -28.59 -3.92
N ILE A 481 11.19 -27.66 -4.34
CA ILE A 481 11.26 -27.18 -5.73
C ILE A 481 11.50 -28.36 -6.72
N GLY A 482 11.95 -29.52 -6.23
CA GLY A 482 12.06 -30.75 -7.00
C GLY A 482 10.74 -31.39 -7.43
N SER A 483 9.59 -31.08 -6.82
CA SER A 483 8.27 -31.57 -7.25
C SER A 483 7.65 -30.73 -8.39
N LEU A 484 8.26 -29.59 -8.74
CA LEU A 484 7.85 -28.71 -9.85
C LEU A 484 8.52 -29.08 -11.19
N ARG A 485 8.97 -30.34 -11.35
CA ARG A 485 9.62 -30.87 -12.56
C ARG A 485 8.66 -31.65 -13.46
#